data_AF-A0A1H0RQL8-F1
#
_entry.id   AF-A0A1H0RQL8-F1
#
_cell.length_a   1.000
_cell.length_b   1.000
_cell.length_c   1.000
_cell.angle_alpha   90.00
_cell.angle_beta   90.00
_cell.angle_gamma   90.00
#
_symmetry.space_group_name_H-M   'P 1'
#
loop_
_entity.id
_entity.type
_entity.pdbx_description
1 polymer ?
#
loop_
_entity_poly.entity_id
_entity_poly.type
_entity_poly.pdbx_seq_one_letter_code
_entity_poly.pdbx_strand_id
1 'polypeptide(L)' 'MSDTPHDAVPEADVTSGRGTERQPVVRVRGARRARLLAAPGTTAEPAPADDPARGTGARPAASGPNDERMMRDVPPHY' A
#
# COMPACT_ATOMS: atom_id res chain seq x y z
N MET A 1 -14.14 24.94 -42.38
CA MET A 1 -13.45 24.68 -41.11
C MET A 1 -14.48 24.07 -40.18
N SER A 2 -14.75 22.78 -40.37
CA SER A 2 -15.74 22.00 -39.61
C SER A 2 -14.96 21.24 -38.56
N ASP A 3 -15.09 21.63 -37.30
CA ASP A 3 -14.41 20.95 -36.20
C ASP A 3 -15.43 20.02 -35.54
N THR A 4 -15.27 18.72 -35.75
CA THR A 4 -16.00 17.67 -35.04
C THR A 4 -15.10 17.22 -33.90
N PRO A 5 -15.35 17.59 -32.64
CA PRO A 5 -14.65 16.94 -31.54
C PRO A 5 -15.25 15.54 -31.34
N HIS A 6 -14.38 14.58 -31.60
CA HIS A 6 -14.51 13.15 -31.39
C HIS A 6 -15.07 12.86 -29.99
N ASP A 7 -16.25 12.22 -29.94
CA ASP A 7 -16.67 11.44 -28.79
C ASP A 7 -15.53 10.46 -28.47
N ALA A 8 -14.91 10.63 -27.31
CA ALA A 8 -13.92 9.71 -26.77
C ALA A 8 -14.27 9.45 -25.32
N VAL A 9 -15.07 8.40 -25.13
CA VAL A 9 -15.28 7.69 -23.87
C VAL A 9 -13.95 7.56 -23.10
N PRO A 10 -13.85 7.97 -21.82
CA PRO A 10 -12.80 7.45 -20.99
C PRO A 10 -13.17 6.01 -20.63
N GLU A 11 -12.66 5.08 -21.45
CA GLU A 11 -12.48 3.67 -21.09
C GLU A 11 -11.84 3.64 -19.70
N ALA A 12 -12.63 3.20 -18.72
CA ALA A 12 -12.14 2.97 -17.38
C ALA A 12 -11.01 1.93 -17.47
N ASP A 13 -9.79 2.35 -17.19
CA ASP A 13 -8.65 1.47 -16.95
C ASP A 13 -8.93 0.68 -15.65
N VAL A 14 -9.71 -0.40 -15.78
CA VAL A 14 -10.00 -1.38 -14.72
C VAL A 14 -8.92 -2.46 -14.76
N THR A 15 -7.68 -2.03 -14.59
CA THR A 15 -6.54 -2.91 -14.39
C THR A 15 -5.51 -2.29 -13.43
N SER A 16 -5.98 -1.72 -12.32
CA SER A 16 -5.10 -1.34 -11.21
C SER A 16 -4.56 -2.59 -10.52
N GLY A 17 -3.23 -2.65 -10.45
CA GLY A 17 -2.47 -3.79 -9.95
C GLY A 17 -2.77 -4.11 -8.49
N ARG A 18 -2.77 -5.40 -8.18
CA ARG A 18 -2.93 -5.97 -6.83
C ARG A 18 -1.85 -5.57 -5.80
N GLY A 19 -1.00 -4.59 -6.12
CA GLY A 19 0.02 -4.02 -5.24
C GLY A 19 0.18 -2.48 -5.34
N THR A 20 -0.68 -1.78 -6.09
CA THR A 20 -0.59 -0.32 -6.31
C THR A 20 -1.72 0.47 -5.66
N GLU A 21 -2.79 -0.20 -5.21
CA GLU A 21 -3.92 0.44 -4.55
C GLU A 21 -3.59 0.75 -3.07
N ARG A 22 -3.84 1.99 -2.66
CA ARG A 22 -3.57 2.42 -1.27
C ARG A 22 -4.57 1.77 -0.32
N GLN A 23 -4.08 1.40 0.87
CA GLN A 23 -4.93 0.87 1.94
C GLN A 23 -6.05 1.88 2.30
N PRO A 24 -7.32 1.44 2.41
CA PRO A 24 -8.42 2.35 2.68
C PRO A 24 -8.36 2.97 4.08
N VAL A 25 -8.82 4.21 4.21
CA VAL A 25 -8.77 4.99 5.45
C VAL A 25 -10.19 5.44 5.85
N VAL A 26 -10.58 5.20 7.10
CA VAL A 26 -11.88 5.58 7.66
C VAL A 26 -11.70 6.65 8.75
N ARG A 27 -12.42 7.76 8.61
CA ARG A 27 -12.49 8.80 9.62
C ARG A 27 -13.39 8.33 10.77
N VAL A 28 -12.88 8.39 12.00
CA VAL A 28 -13.64 8.03 13.19
C VAL A 28 -14.04 9.29 13.93
N ARG A 29 -15.35 9.48 14.15
CA ARG A 29 -15.88 10.64 14.89
C ARG A 29 -15.25 10.68 16.29
N GLY A 30 -14.72 11.85 16.67
CA GLY A 30 -14.08 12.06 17.97
C GLY A 30 -12.63 11.58 18.06
N ALA A 31 -12.10 10.88 17.06
CA ALA A 31 -10.69 10.50 17.02
C ALA A 31 -9.85 11.57 16.30
N ARG A 32 -8.67 11.88 16.84
CA ARG A 32 -7.70 12.75 16.16
C ARG A 32 -7.09 12.10 14.92
N ARG A 33 -6.92 10.77 14.95
CA ARG A 33 -6.34 9.97 13.86
C ARG A 33 -7.42 9.15 13.17
N ALA A 34 -7.29 9.01 11.86
CA ALA A 34 -8.11 8.07 11.10
C ALA A 34 -7.64 6.62 11.34
N ARG A 35 -8.51 5.66 11.04
CA ARG A 35 -8.18 4.22 11.10
C ARG A 35 -7.92 3.70 9.71
N LEU A 36 -6.95 2.79 9.59
CA LEU A 36 -6.72 2.03 8.38
C LEU A 36 -7.63 0.79 8.39
N LEU A 37 -8.29 0.49 7.27
CA LEU A 37 -8.96 -0.80 7.08
C LEU A 37 -7.93 -1.86 6.72
N ALA A 38 -8.26 -3.14 6.88
CA ALA A 38 -7.38 -4.22 6.45
C ALA A 38 -6.93 -4.01 4.99
N ALA A 39 -5.65 -4.25 4.73
CA ALA A 39 -5.16 -4.20 3.35
C ALA A 39 -5.90 -5.26 2.53
N PRO A 40 -6.25 -4.97 1.26
CA PRO A 40 -6.92 -5.95 0.41
C PRO A 40 -6.16 -7.28 0.36
N GLY A 41 -6.86 -8.39 0.54
CA GLY A 41 -6.27 -9.73 0.54
C GLY A 41 -5.51 -10.12 1.81
N THR A 42 -5.64 -9.36 2.91
CA THR A 42 -5.00 -9.68 4.21
C THR A 42 -6.02 -10.09 5.28
N THR A 43 -5.60 -10.96 6.18
CA THR A 43 -6.38 -11.41 7.35
C THR A 43 -5.85 -10.76 8.64
N ALA A 44 -6.71 -10.66 9.66
CA ALA A 44 -6.29 -10.17 10.98
C ALA A 44 -5.42 -11.20 11.73
N GLU A 45 -5.68 -12.48 11.51
CA GLU A 45 -4.90 -13.55 12.13
C GLU A 45 -3.52 -13.66 11.50
N PRO A 46 -2.46 -13.87 12.31
CA PRO A 46 -1.14 -14.15 11.80
C PRO A 46 -1.12 -15.49 11.05
N ALA A 47 -0.38 -15.55 9.95
CA ALA A 47 -0.17 -16.81 9.24
C ALA A 47 0.52 -17.84 10.17
N PRO A 48 0.09 -19.11 10.16
CA PRO A 48 0.72 -20.19 10.93
C PRO A 48 2.23 -20.24 10.70
N ALA A 49 2.99 -20.65 11.72
CA ALA A 49 4.44 -20.76 11.60
C ALA A 49 4.87 -21.77 10.54
N ASP A 50 4.11 -22.86 10.39
CA ASP A 50 4.40 -23.98 9.49
C ASP A 50 3.79 -23.81 8.09
N ASP A 51 3.23 -22.64 7.76
CA ASP A 51 2.68 -22.38 6.43
C ASP A 51 3.83 -22.34 5.39
N PRO A 52 3.85 -23.24 4.40
CA PRO A 52 4.91 -23.25 3.37
C PRO A 52 4.88 -22.01 2.47
N ALA A 53 3.77 -21.26 2.42
CA ALA A 53 3.65 -19.99 1.70
C ALA A 53 4.08 -18.77 2.55
N ARG A 54 4.55 -18.99 3.78
CA ARG A 54 5.02 -17.92 4.66
C ARG A 54 6.28 -17.28 4.07
N GLY A 55 6.21 -15.98 3.77
CA GLY A 55 7.33 -15.23 3.21
C GLY A 55 7.44 -15.24 1.68
N THR A 56 6.55 -15.95 0.97
CA THR A 56 6.45 -15.88 -0.51
C THR A 56 5.62 -14.69 -1.02
N GLY A 57 5.06 -13.89 -0.12
CA GLY A 57 4.33 -12.66 -0.48
C GLY A 57 5.21 -11.57 -1.08
N ALA A 58 4.58 -10.53 -1.62
CA ALA A 58 5.28 -9.36 -2.14
C ALA A 58 6.16 -8.75 -1.04
N ARG A 59 7.46 -8.63 -1.31
CA ARG A 59 8.38 -7.94 -0.42
C ARG A 59 8.02 -6.46 -0.39
N PRO A 60 8.15 -5.78 0.77
CA PRO A 60 8.04 -4.33 0.82
C PRO A 60 8.91 -3.71 -0.28
N ALA A 61 8.35 -2.76 -1.02
CA ALA A 61 9.14 -1.94 -1.93
C ALA A 61 10.29 -1.30 -1.15
N ALA A 62 11.43 -1.12 -1.82
CA ALA A 62 12.72 -0.71 -1.27
C ALA A 62 12.65 0.19 -0.03
N SER A 63 13.58 -0.08 0.90
CA SER A 63 13.87 0.68 2.13
C SER A 63 13.46 2.16 2.04
N GLY A 64 12.58 2.62 2.91
CA GLY A 64 12.04 3.98 2.84
C GLY A 64 13.03 5.04 3.33
N PRO A 65 12.73 6.34 3.14
CA PRO A 65 13.58 7.42 3.66
C PRO A 65 13.83 7.37 5.17
N ASN A 66 12.93 6.74 5.94
CA ASN A 66 13.13 6.52 7.37
C ASN A 66 14.21 5.47 7.65
N ASP A 67 14.15 4.35 6.94
CA ASP A 67 15.07 3.23 7.11
C ASP A 67 16.50 3.67 6.71
N GLU A 68 16.63 4.45 5.64
CA GLU A 68 17.91 5.06 5.26
C GLU A 68 18.51 5.95 6.36
N ARG A 69 17.69 6.75 7.05
CA ARG A 69 18.16 7.56 8.19
C ARG A 69 18.59 6.67 9.34
N MET A 70 17.77 5.68 9.69
CA MET A 70 18.07 4.75 10.80
C MET A 70 19.38 3.97 10.58
N MET A 71 19.69 3.58 9.34
CA MET A 71 20.95 2.91 9.01
C MET A 71 22.18 3.83 9.11
N ARG A 72 22.00 5.15 8.98
CA ARG A 72 23.06 6.15 9.13
C ARG A 72 23.23 6.57 10.60
N ASP A 73 22.12 6.66 11.32
CA ASP A 73 22.03 7.12 12.71
C ASP A 73 22.31 5.98 13.72
N VAL A 74 23.39 5.22 13.52
CA VAL A 74 23.79 4.14 14.43
C VAL A 74 24.45 4.72 15.69
N PRO A 75 23.93 4.45 16.90
CA PRO A 75 24.52 4.96 18.14
C PRO A 75 25.97 4.48 18.33
N PRO A 76 26.85 5.31 18.92
CA PRO A 76 28.22 4.91 19.20
C PRO A 76 28.24 3.74 20.20
N HIS A 77 29.09 2.75 19.91
CA HIS A 77 29.39 1.67 20.85
C HIS A 77 30.39 2.19 21.90
N TYR A 78 30.06 2.05 23.19
CA TYR A 78 30.92 2.34 24.33
C TYR A 78 31.42 1.04 24.98
#